data_AF-A0A3S0UB51-F1
#
_entry.id   AF-A0A3S0UB51-F1
#
_cell.length_a   1.000
_cell.length_b   1.000
_cell.length_c   1.000
_cell.angle_alpha   90.00
_cell.angle_beta   90.00
_cell.angle_gamma   90.00
#
_symmetry.space_group_name_H-M   'P 1'
#
loop_
_entity.id
_entity.type
_entity.pdbx_description
1 polymer ?
#
loop_
_entity_poly.entity_id
_entity_poly.type
_entity_poly.pdbx_seq_one_letter_code
_entity_poly.pdbx_strand_id
1 'polypeptide(L)' 'MSRRAGGGFTQWADSLLAGTGWTLATVRGAAAAAGGGDLAAAALADGFAAAAKGLARAGDGVDGAA' A
#
# COMPACT_ATOMS: atom_id res chain seq x y z
N MET A 1 -11.45 9.08 -18.02
CA MET A 1 -10.28 8.19 -18.22
C MET A 1 -10.02 7.53 -16.87
N SER A 2 -10.52 6.31 -16.64
CA SER A 2 -10.42 5.66 -15.32
C SER A 2 -8.96 5.29 -15.03
N ARG A 3 -8.24 6.20 -14.36
CA ARG A 3 -6.94 5.93 -13.79
C ARG A 3 -7.16 4.89 -12.69
N ARG A 4 -6.83 3.62 -12.97
CA ARG A 4 -6.88 2.50 -12.02
C ARG A 4 -6.21 2.97 -10.72
N ALA A 5 -6.99 3.20 -9.67
CA ALA A 5 -6.48 3.62 -8.36
C ALA A 5 -5.44 2.63 -7.77
N GLY A 6 -5.38 1.39 -8.29
CA GLY A 6 -4.39 0.38 -7.90
C GLY A 6 -2.94 0.62 -8.39
N GLY A 7 -2.72 1.49 -9.38
CA GLY A 7 -1.36 1.75 -9.90
C GLY A 7 -0.49 2.60 -8.97
N GLY A 8 -1.08 3.64 -8.35
CA GLY A 8 -0.34 4.61 -7.54
C GLY A 8 0.21 4.03 -6.24
N PHE A 9 -0.59 3.22 -5.53
CA PHE A 9 -0.16 2.59 -4.29
C PHE A 9 0.99 1.59 -4.50
N THR A 10 0.89 0.77 -5.56
CA THR A 10 1.94 -0.21 -5.88
C THR A 10 3.25 0.49 -6.23
N GLN A 11 3.18 1.52 -7.08
CA GLN A 11 4.35 2.32 -7.46
C GLN A 11 4.98 3.06 -6.25
N TRP A 12 4.16 3.62 -5.37
CA TRP A 12 4.64 4.24 -4.13
C TRP A 12 5.31 3.23 -3.20
N ALA A 13 4.70 2.06 -3.00
CA ALA A 13 5.26 1.03 -2.13
C ALA A 13 6.57 0.45 -2.70
N ASP A 14 6.64 0.21 -4.01
CA ASP A 14 7.89 -0.22 -4.65
C ASP A 14 8.97 0.86 -4.58
N SER A 15 8.60 2.15 -4.59
CA SER A 15 9.54 3.26 -4.38
C SER A 15 10.09 3.29 -2.95
N LEU A 16 9.29 2.97 -1.93
CA LEU A 16 9.76 2.86 -0.55
C LEU A 16 10.69 1.67 -0.31
N LEU A 17 10.51 0.59 -1.08
CA LEU A 17 11.32 -0.62 -0.99
C LEU A 17 12.54 -0.59 -1.93
N ALA A 18 12.66 0.43 -2.77
CA ALA A 18 13.80 0.60 -3.66
C ALA A 18 15.12 0.62 -2.87
N GLY A 19 16.10 -0.17 -3.33
CA GLY A 19 17.41 -0.31 -2.68
C GLY A 19 17.45 -1.32 -1.53
N THR A 20 16.31 -1.84 -1.07
CA THR A 20 16.27 -2.93 -0.07
C THR A 20 16.37 -4.32 -0.69
N GLY A 21 16.13 -4.43 -2.00
CA GLY A 21 16.01 -5.70 -2.72
C GLY A 21 14.62 -6.36 -2.59
N TRP A 22 13.68 -5.72 -1.89
CA TRP A 22 12.33 -6.22 -1.67
C TRP A 22 11.35 -5.54 -2.61
N THR A 23 10.29 -6.26 -2.99
CA THR A 23 9.13 -5.70 -3.71
C THR A 23 7.89 -5.80 -2.84
N LEU A 24 6.83 -5.06 -3.16
CA LEU A 24 5.55 -5.19 -2.45
C LEU A 24 5.04 -6.65 -2.47
N ALA A 25 5.30 -7.40 -3.54
CA ALA A 25 4.96 -8.81 -3.63
C ALA A 25 5.75 -9.68 -2.64
N THR A 26 7.05 -9.41 -2.50
CA THR A 26 7.92 -10.10 -1.53
C THR A 26 7.48 -9.85 -0.09
N VAL A 27 7.14 -8.59 0.24
CA VAL A 27 6.61 -8.22 1.57
C VAL A 27 5.30 -8.96 1.87
N ARG A 28 4.37 -9.02 0.90
CA ARG A 28 3.11 -9.75 1.07
C ARG A 28 3.31 -11.25 1.26
N GLY A 29 4.24 -11.86 0.51
CA GLY A 29 4.59 -13.28 0.66
C GLY A 29 5.22 -13.57 2.02
N ALA A 30 6.12 -12.71 2.49
CA ALA A 30 6.75 -12.83 3.81
C ALA A 30 5.72 -12.69 4.95
N ALA A 31 4.81 -11.70 4.85
CA ALA A 31 3.74 -11.51 5.83
C ALA A 31 2.77 -12.71 5.89
N ALA A 32 2.45 -13.32 4.75
CA ALA A 32 1.64 -14.54 4.71
C ALA A 32 2.37 -15.76 5.31
N ALA A 33 3.68 -15.86 5.12
CA ALA A 33 4.52 -16.94 5.64
C ALA A 33 4.83 -16.81 7.14
N ALA A 34 4.87 -15.58 7.68
CA ALA A 34 5.17 -15.34 9.10
C ALA A 34 4.12 -15.91 10.06
N GLY A 35 2.91 -16.23 9.57
CA GLY A 35 1.81 -16.71 10.40
C GLY A 35 1.25 -15.60 11.29
N GLY A 36 -0.06 -15.57 11.49
CA GLY A 36 -0.81 -14.45 12.10
C GLY A 36 -0.52 -14.10 13.56
N GLY A 37 0.64 -14.51 14.12
CA GLY A 37 1.13 -14.10 15.44
C GLY A 37 2.13 -12.94 15.43
N ASP A 38 2.62 -12.51 14.25
CA ASP A 38 3.51 -11.35 14.17
C ASP A 38 2.73 -10.03 14.15
N LEU A 39 2.64 -9.40 15.34
CA LEU A 39 2.00 -8.10 15.54
C LEU A 39 2.67 -6.98 14.72
N ALA A 40 3.97 -7.09 14.43
CA ALA A 40 4.66 -6.10 13.60
C ALA A 40 4.22 -6.20 12.14
N ALA A 41 4.10 -7.43 11.61
CA ALA A 41 3.57 -7.67 10.28
C ALA A 41 2.10 -7.22 10.15
N ALA A 42 1.28 -7.47 11.18
CA ALA A 42 -0.10 -7.00 11.23
C ALA A 42 -0.20 -5.46 11.25
N ALA A 43 0.63 -4.79 12.07
CA ALA A 43 0.67 -3.32 12.13
C ALA A 43 1.16 -2.70 10.81
N LEU A 44 2.14 -3.31 10.14
CA LEU A 44 2.58 -2.91 8.81
C LEU A 44 1.45 -3.07 7.78
N ALA A 45 0.76 -4.21 7.77
CA ALA A 45 -0.36 -4.44 6.88
C ALA A 45 -1.52 -3.43 7.09
N ASP A 46 -1.85 -3.13 8.35
CA ASP A 46 -2.86 -2.12 8.69
C ASP A 46 -2.42 -0.71 8.27
N GLY A 47 -1.15 -0.34 8.49
CA GLY A 47 -0.58 0.93 8.04
C GLY A 47 -0.64 1.11 6.51
N PHE A 48 -0.33 0.06 5.76
CA PHE A 48 -0.49 0.06 4.30
C PHE A 48 -1.95 0.19 3.87
N ALA A 49 -2.88 -0.48 4.57
CA ALA A 49 -4.32 -0.36 4.31
C ALA A 49 -4.86 1.04 4.62
N ALA A 50 -4.40 1.67 5.71
CA ALA A 50 -4.74 3.04 6.07
C ALA A 50 -4.20 4.04 5.03
N ALA A 51 -2.95 3.87 4.58
CA ALA A 51 -2.35 4.70 3.54
C ALA A 51 -3.11 4.59 2.21
N ALA A 52 -3.49 3.37 1.79
CA ALA A 52 -4.29 3.16 0.58
C ALA A 52 -5.66 3.85 0.65
N LYS A 53 -6.33 3.82 1.81
CA LYS A 53 -7.59 4.55 2.05
C LYS A 53 -7.40 6.07 2.01
N GLY A 54 -6.29 6.58 2.56
CA GLY A 54 -5.94 8.00 2.51
C GLY A 54 -5.69 8.50 1.09
N LEU A 55 -4.96 7.71 0.28
CA LEU A 55 -4.73 7.99 -1.14
C LEU A 55 -6.02 7.98 -1.97
N ALA A 56 -6.94 7.05 -1.71
CA ALA A 56 -8.24 7.02 -2.37
C ALA A 56 -9.07 8.28 -2.07
N ARG A 57 -9.12 8.71 -0.80
CA ARG A 57 -9.82 9.94 -0.38
C ARG A 57 -9.19 11.22 -0.95
N ALA A 58 -7.87 11.26 -1.12
CA ALA A 58 -7.19 12.40 -1.74
C ALA A 58 -7.51 12.53 -3.24
N GLY A 59 -7.84 11.42 -3.92
CA GLY A 59 -8.34 11.42 -5.29
C GLY A 59 -9.76 12.01 -5.41
N ASP A 60 -10.64 11.72 -4.44
CA ASP A 60 -12.04 12.18 -4.45
C ASP A 60 -12.19 13.69 -4.11
N GLY A 61 -11.21 14.30 -3.45
CA GLY A 61 -11.24 15.72 -3.07
C GLY A 61 -10.93 16.71 -4.19
N VAL A 62 -10.44 16.25 -5.34
CA VAL A 62 -10.10 17.12 -6.49
C VAL A 62 -11.30 17.30 -7.43
N ASP A 63 -12.30 16.41 -7.38
CA ASP A 63 -13.49 16.44 -8.24
C ASP A 63 -14.73 17.08 -7.56
N GLY A 64 -14.64 17.49 -6.29
CA GLY A 64 -15.76 17.99 -5.48
C GLY A 64 -15.77 19.50 -5.21
N ALA A 65 -14.93 20.28 -5.90
CA ALA A 65 -14.91 21.74 -5.83
C ALA A 65 -15.02 22.33 -7.25
N ALA A 66 -16.24 22.34 -7.80
CA ALA A 66 -16.63 23.14 -8.95
C ALA A 66 -18.10 23.53 -8.83
#